data_AF-A0A3M1JXA9-F1
#
_entry.id   AF-A0A3M1JXA9-F1
#
_cell.length_a   1.000
_cell.length_b   1.000
_cell.length_c   1.000
_cell.angle_alpha   90.00
_cell.angle_beta   90.00
_cell.angle_gamma   90.00
#
_symmetry.space_group_name_H-M   'P 1'
#
loop_
_entity.id
_entity.type
_entity.pdbx_description
1 polymer ?
#
loop_
_entity_poly.entity_id
_entity_poly.type
_entity_poly.pdbx_seq_one_letter_code
_entity_poly.pdbx_strand_id
1 'polypeptide(L)'
;MYQSVESFMDSVKTRNPGEPEFHQAVQEVVESLWDFLQDHPHYLHNKVLERLVEPERVIMFRVPWRNDRGEIMVNRGYRVEFNSAIGPYKGGLRFHPSVNLSILKFLGFEQVFKNSLTTLPMG
;
A
#
# COMPACT_ATOMS: atom_id res chain seq x y z
N MET A 1 -21.55 0.78 7.55
CA MET A 1 -21.10 0.49 6.18
C MET A 1 -20.89 1.83 5.51
N TYR A 2 -19.80 2.01 4.76
CA TYR A 2 -19.51 3.30 4.11
C TYR A 2 -20.60 3.65 3.12
N GLN A 3 -21.07 4.90 3.14
CA GLN A 3 -22.20 5.35 2.31
C GLN A 3 -21.71 6.00 1.01
N SER A 4 -20.45 6.43 0.97
CA SER A 4 -19.80 7.01 -0.19
C SER A 4 -18.29 6.75 -0.16
N VAL A 5 -17.63 6.99 -1.30
CA VAL A 5 -16.16 6.95 -1.42
C VAL A 5 -15.52 7.90 -0.42
N GLU A 6 -16.06 9.11 -0.26
CA GLU A 6 -15.53 10.12 0.67
C GLU A 6 -15.54 9.60 2.10
N SER A 7 -16.66 9.01 2.54
CA SER A 7 -16.76 8.44 3.89
C SER A 7 -15.75 7.31 4.14
N PHE A 8 -15.43 6.53 3.09
CA PHE A 8 -14.38 5.51 3.16
C PHE A 8 -13.00 6.14 3.24
N MET A 9 -12.72 7.09 2.34
CA MET A 9 -11.43 7.79 2.27
C MET A 9 -11.12 8.58 3.54
N ASP A 10 -12.11 9.17 4.22
CA ASP A 10 -11.92 9.85 5.50
C ASP A 10 -11.39 8.88 6.57
N SER A 11 -11.87 7.64 6.56
CA SER A 11 -11.37 6.61 7.47
C SER A 11 -9.96 6.15 7.12
N VAL A 12 -9.61 6.10 5.83
CA VAL A 12 -8.24 5.81 5.36
C VAL A 12 -7.28 6.93 5.76
N LYS A 13 -7.67 8.19 5.55
CA LYS A 13 -6.88 9.38 5.89
C LYS A 13 -6.65 9.51 7.39
N THR A 14 -7.65 9.20 8.20
CA THR A 14 -7.55 9.22 9.66
C THR A 14 -6.56 8.18 10.19
N ARG A 15 -6.53 6.97 9.59
CA ARG A 15 -5.57 5.92 9.97
C ARG A 15 -4.14 6.18 9.47
N ASN A 16 -4.01 6.92 8.37
CA ASN A 16 -2.74 7.09 7.67
C ASN A 16 -2.40 8.58 7.49
N PRO A 17 -2.29 9.37 8.57
CA PRO A 17 -2.10 10.81 8.46
C PRO A 17 -0.77 11.14 7.77
N GLY A 18 -0.79 12.10 6.84
CA GLY A 18 0.42 12.58 6.15
C GLY A 18 0.95 11.65 5.05
N GLU A 19 0.12 10.76 4.52
CA GLU A 19 0.48 9.87 3.40
C GLU A 19 -0.26 10.21 2.09
N PRO A 20 -0.02 11.40 1.48
CA PRO A 20 -0.83 11.88 0.36
C PRO A 20 -0.73 11.01 -0.89
N GLU A 21 0.47 10.48 -1.21
CA GLU A 21 0.65 9.56 -2.34
C GLU A 21 -0.15 8.27 -2.15
N PHE A 22 -0.18 7.75 -0.92
CA PHE A 22 -0.97 6.57 -0.61
C PHE A 22 -2.48 6.86 -0.67
N HIS A 23 -2.92 8.02 -0.15
CA HIS A 23 -4.33 8.42 -0.22
C HIS A 23 -4.82 8.57 -1.65
N GLN A 24 -4.00 9.16 -2.52
CA GLN A 24 -4.33 9.34 -3.92
C GLN A 24 -4.60 7.97 -4.60
N ALA A 25 -3.67 7.02 -4.49
CA ALA A 25 -3.84 5.73 -5.14
C ALA A 25 -5.02 4.92 -4.60
N VAL A 26 -5.25 4.97 -3.27
CA VAL A 26 -6.45 4.34 -2.70
C VAL A 26 -7.71 4.98 -3.25
N GLN A 27 -7.76 6.32 -3.34
CA GLN A 27 -8.93 7.02 -3.86
C GLN A 27 -9.21 6.64 -5.32
N GLU A 28 -8.21 6.72 -6.19
CA GLU A 28 -8.36 6.40 -7.62
C GLU A 28 -8.87 4.97 -7.84
N VAL A 29 -8.34 3.99 -7.10
CA VAL A 29 -8.80 2.60 -7.18
C VAL A 29 -10.21 2.44 -6.62
N VAL A 30 -10.51 3.02 -5.46
CA VAL A 30 -11.83 2.87 -4.82
C VAL A 30 -12.92 3.52 -5.67
N GLU A 31 -12.65 4.70 -6.25
CA GLU A 31 -13.57 5.36 -7.20
C GLU A 31 -13.89 4.46 -8.39
N SER A 32 -12.87 3.78 -8.96
CA SER A 32 -13.07 2.86 -10.08
C SER A 32 -13.86 1.58 -9.72
N LEU A 33 -13.88 1.20 -8.44
CA LEU A 33 -14.52 -0.03 -7.95
C LEU A 33 -15.88 0.24 -7.28
N TRP A 34 -16.26 1.50 -7.04
CA TRP A 34 -17.36 1.83 -6.14
C TRP A 34 -18.70 1.24 -6.59
N ASP A 35 -19.07 1.46 -7.86
CA ASP A 35 -20.32 0.92 -8.42
C ASP A 35 -20.36 -0.61 -8.34
N PHE A 36 -19.24 -1.28 -8.66
CA PHE A 36 -19.13 -2.73 -8.52
C PHE A 36 -19.34 -3.19 -7.07
N LEU A 37 -18.79 -2.48 -6.09
CA LEU A 37 -18.93 -2.80 -4.67
C LEU A 37 -20.37 -2.58 -4.16
N GLN A 38 -21.09 -1.61 -4.72
CA GLN A 38 -22.50 -1.38 -4.42
C GLN A 38 -23.38 -2.54 -4.93
N ASP A 39 -23.11 -3.03 -6.14
CA ASP A 39 -23.80 -4.20 -6.70
C ASP A 39 -23.45 -5.52 -5.99
N HIS A 40 -22.30 -5.56 -5.30
CA HIS A 40 -21.78 -6.74 -4.61
C HIS A 40 -21.55 -6.47 -3.11
N PRO A 41 -22.61 -6.24 -2.32
CA PRO A 41 -22.51 -5.77 -0.93
C PRO A 41 -21.81 -6.75 0.02
N HIS A 42 -21.66 -8.01 -0.38
CA HIS A 42 -20.92 -9.00 0.41
C HIS A 42 -19.43 -8.64 0.57
N TYR A 43 -18.81 -7.93 -0.38
CA TYR A 43 -17.43 -7.43 -0.21
C TYR A 43 -17.34 -6.39 0.92
N LEU A 44 -18.29 -5.45 0.97
CA LEU A 44 -18.38 -4.43 2.00
C LEU A 44 -18.75 -5.04 3.37
N HIS A 45 -19.68 -6.00 3.39
CA HIS A 45 -20.06 -6.71 4.62
C HIS A 45 -18.87 -7.45 5.24
N ASN A 46 -18.06 -8.11 4.41
CA ASN A 46 -16.85 -8.81 4.84
C ASN A 46 -15.63 -7.89 4.99
N LYS A 47 -15.82 -6.57 4.98
CA LYS A 47 -14.75 -5.57 5.11
C LYS A 47 -13.56 -5.81 4.19
N VAL A 48 -13.82 -6.23 2.96
CA VAL A 48 -12.75 -6.56 2.00
C VAL A 48 -11.95 -5.31 1.67
N LEU A 49 -12.63 -4.18 1.48
CA LEU A 49 -11.97 -2.92 1.15
C LEU A 49 -11.07 -2.43 2.28
N GLU A 50 -11.54 -2.50 3.54
CA GLU A 50 -10.74 -2.14 4.71
C GLU A 50 -9.51 -3.02 4.88
N ARG A 51 -9.63 -4.32 4.62
CA ARG A 51 -8.50 -5.26 4.66
C ARG A 51 -7.54 -5.03 3.50
N LEU A 52 -8.04 -4.64 2.34
CA LEU A 52 -7.23 -4.43 1.14
C LEU A 52 -6.39 -3.16 1.19
N VAL A 53 -6.84 -2.11 1.90
CA VAL A 53 -6.09 -0.86 2.06
C VAL A 53 -5.13 -0.86 3.25
N GLU A 54 -5.17 -1.89 4.09
CA GLU A 54 -4.23 -2.07 5.20
C GLU A 54 -3.17 -3.11 4.78
N PRO A 55 -1.87 -2.76 4.70
CA PRO A 55 -0.85 -3.75 4.37
C PRO A 55 -0.86 -4.90 5.38
N GLU A 56 -0.72 -6.14 4.90
CA GLU A 56 -0.57 -7.30 5.78
C GLU A 56 0.62 -7.14 6.75
N ARG A 57 1.72 -6.52 6.29
CA ARG A 57 2.87 -6.19 7.13
C ARG A 57 3.67 -5.00 6.62
N VAL A 58 4.12 -4.14 7.55
CA VAL A 58 5.10 -3.09 7.29
C VAL A 58 6.33 -3.32 8.17
N ILE A 59 7.49 -3.41 7.54
CA ILE A 59 8.79 -3.56 8.22
C ILE A 59 9.59 -2.27 8.00
N MET A 60 10.00 -1.63 9.08
CA MET A 60 10.85 -0.44 9.07
C MET A 60 12.11 -0.70 9.89
N PHE A 61 13.28 -0.44 9.32
CA PHE A 61 14.54 -0.82 9.94
C PHE A 61 15.67 0.17 9.65
N ARG A 62 16.68 0.19 10.52
CA ARG A 62 17.88 1.01 10.36
C ARG A 62 18.91 0.28 9.50
N VAL A 63 19.56 1.00 8.59
CA VAL A 63 20.64 0.50 7.71
C VAL A 63 21.91 1.32 7.95
N PRO A 64 22.79 0.90 8.88
CA PRO A 64 24.09 1.52 9.07
C PRO A 64 25.09 0.98 8.03
N TRP A 65 25.93 1.86 7.48
CA TRP A 65 27.00 1.50 6.54
C TRP A 65 28.17 2.48 6.66
N ARG A 66 29.34 2.12 6.10
CA ARG A 66 30.54 2.97 6.11
C ARG A 66 30.84 3.41 4.68
N ASN A 67 31.06 4.71 4.47
CA ASN A 67 31.41 5.24 3.15
C ASN A 67 32.92 5.12 2.87
N ASP A 68 33.34 5.49 1.66
CA ASP A 68 34.76 5.40 1.23
C ASP A 68 35.70 6.33 2.03
N ARG A 69 35.17 7.36 2.70
CA ARG A 69 35.93 8.25 3.61
C ARG A 69 36.07 7.68 5.01
N GLY A 70 35.45 6.51 5.26
CA GLY A 70 35.44 5.86 6.55
C GLY A 70 34.41 6.40 7.53
N GLU A 71 33.51 7.29 7.11
CA GLU A 71 32.44 7.87 7.93
C GLU A 71 31.26 6.90 8.05
N ILE A 72 30.58 6.89 9.20
CA ILE A 72 29.38 6.08 9.42
C ILE A 72 28.15 6.84 8.91
N MET A 73 27.43 6.20 8.01
CA MET A 73 26.18 6.66 7.44
C MET A 73 25.03 5.81 7.99
N VAL A 74 23.86 6.42 8.13
CA VAL A 74 22.65 5.73 8.60
C VAL A 74 21.48 6.10 7.72
N ASN A 75 20.87 5.10 7.10
CA ASN A 75 19.65 5.24 6.32
C ASN A 75 18.51 4.43 6.94
N ARG A 76 17.29 4.71 6.49
CA ARG A 76 16.10 3.95 6.84
C ARG A 76 15.70 3.04 5.69
N GLY A 77 15.54 1.76 5.99
CA GLY A 77 14.99 0.75 5.09
C GLY A 77 13.52 0.47 5.40
N TYR A 78 12.80 0.02 4.38
CA TYR A 78 11.39 -0.33 4.46
C TYR A 78 11.11 -1.58 3.63
N ARG A 79 10.15 -2.38 4.08
CA ARG A 79 9.48 -3.39 3.26
C ARG A 79 7.99 -3.37 3.58
N VAL A 80 7.18 -3.05 2.57
CA VAL A 80 5.71 -3.11 2.66
C VAL A 80 5.27 -4.38 1.95
N GLU A 81 4.69 -5.28 2.72
CA GLU A 81 4.12 -6.55 2.26
C GLU A 81 2.62 -6.37 2.25
N PHE A 82 2.07 -5.96 1.10
CA PHE A 82 0.72 -5.40 1.05
C PHE A 82 -0.35 -6.48 1.06
N ASN A 83 -0.28 -7.44 0.14
CA ASN A 83 -1.27 -8.52 0.03
C ASN A 83 -0.59 -9.82 -0.45
N SER A 84 -1.02 -10.96 0.08
CA SER A 84 -0.53 -12.29 -0.32
C SER A 84 -1.63 -13.24 -0.79
N ALA A 85 -2.84 -12.73 -1.06
CA ALA A 85 -4.03 -13.56 -1.34
C ALA A 85 -3.87 -14.48 -2.57
N ILE A 86 -3.06 -14.08 -3.56
CA ILE A 86 -2.84 -14.85 -4.80
C ILE A 86 -1.40 -15.37 -4.95
N GLY A 87 -0.54 -15.21 -3.93
CA GLY A 87 0.83 -15.68 -3.98
C GLY A 87 1.79 -14.89 -3.08
N PRO A 88 3.09 -15.19 -3.12
CA PRO A 88 4.09 -14.46 -2.33
C PRO A 88 4.16 -12.99 -2.72
N TYR A 89 4.44 -12.12 -1.73
CA TYR A 89 4.58 -10.67 -1.96
C TYR A 89 5.61 -10.36 -3.06
N LYS A 90 5.20 -9.64 -4.10
CA LYS A 90 6.08 -9.33 -5.23
C LYS A 90 6.13 -7.83 -5.52
N GLY A 91 7.30 -7.25 -5.33
CA GLY A 91 7.56 -5.83 -5.63
C GLY A 91 9.04 -5.51 -5.60
N GLY A 92 9.43 -4.47 -6.34
CA GLY A 92 10.83 -4.01 -6.41
C GLY A 92 11.34 -3.37 -5.12
N LEU A 93 12.60 -2.94 -5.17
CA LEU A 93 13.21 -2.08 -4.15
C LEU A 93 13.55 -0.74 -4.79
N ARG A 94 13.38 0.36 -4.05
CA ARG A 94 13.70 1.71 -4.52
C ARG A 94 14.68 2.38 -3.56
N PHE A 95 15.85 2.73 -4.07
CA PHE A 95 16.83 3.55 -3.36
C PHE A 95 16.83 4.94 -3.95
N HIS A 96 16.16 5.87 -3.28
CA HIS A 96 16.11 7.26 -3.69
C HIS A 96 15.92 8.15 -2.44
N PRO A 97 16.53 9.35 -2.36
CA PRO A 97 16.41 10.23 -1.20
C PRO A 97 14.98 10.63 -0.84
N SER A 98 14.06 10.62 -1.81
CA SER A 98 12.64 10.95 -1.56
C SER A 98 11.84 9.81 -0.93
N VAL A 99 12.38 8.59 -0.82
CA VAL A 99 11.63 7.43 -0.32
C VAL A 99 11.18 7.64 1.12
N ASN A 100 9.89 7.50 1.34
CA ASN A 100 9.25 7.51 2.65
C ASN A 100 8.17 6.40 2.71
N LEU A 101 7.51 6.23 3.87
CA LEU A 101 6.49 5.19 4.02
C LEU A 101 5.27 5.41 3.11
N SER A 102 4.81 6.66 2.95
CA SER A 102 3.70 7.02 2.05
C SER A 102 3.93 6.52 0.63
N ILE A 103 5.10 6.86 0.05
CA ILE A 103 5.48 6.46 -1.30
C ILE A 103 5.56 4.94 -1.44
N LEU A 104 6.05 4.22 -0.42
CA LEU A 104 6.18 2.77 -0.49
C LEU A 104 4.85 2.04 -0.28
N LYS A 105 3.92 2.60 0.51
CA LYS A 105 2.56 2.07 0.60
C LYS A 105 1.78 2.35 -0.68
N PHE A 106 1.90 3.54 -1.24
CA PHE A 106 1.42 3.88 -2.58
C PHE A 106 1.85 2.84 -3.62
N LEU A 107 3.17 2.66 -3.78
CA LEU A 107 3.70 1.70 -4.76
C LEU A 107 3.29 0.26 -4.45
N GLY A 108 3.28 -0.12 -3.18
CA GLY A 108 2.87 -1.46 -2.74
C GLY A 108 1.40 -1.75 -3.03
N PHE A 109 0.52 -0.77 -2.83
CA PHE A 109 -0.91 -0.90 -3.09
C PHE A 109 -1.20 -1.09 -4.58
N GLU A 110 -0.64 -0.25 -5.45
CA GLU A 110 -0.79 -0.42 -6.91
C GLU A 110 -0.21 -1.75 -7.40
N GLN A 111 0.88 -2.21 -6.76
CA GLN A 111 1.54 -3.45 -7.13
C GLN A 111 0.63 -4.68 -6.96
N VAL A 112 -0.29 -4.68 -5.98
CA VAL A 112 -1.29 -5.75 -5.79
C VAL A 112 -2.13 -5.93 -7.06
N PHE A 113 -2.70 -4.85 -7.58
CA PHE A 113 -3.55 -4.90 -8.78
C PHE A 113 -2.75 -5.20 -10.03
N LYS A 114 -1.57 -4.56 -10.18
CA LYS A 114 -0.67 -4.83 -11.30
C LYS A 114 -0.29 -6.31 -11.38
N ASN A 115 0.02 -6.95 -10.26
CA ASN A 115 0.39 -8.36 -10.21
C ASN A 115 -0.81 -9.26 -10.50
N SER A 116 -1.97 -8.97 -9.92
CA SER A 116 -3.23 -9.68 -10.17
C SER A 116 -3.56 -9.77 -11.67
N LEU A 117 -3.36 -8.67 -12.41
CA LEU A 117 -3.60 -8.62 -13.86
C LEU A 117 -2.65 -9.50 -14.70
N THR A 118 -1.55 -9.99 -14.14
CA THR A 118 -0.59 -10.85 -14.87
C THR A 118 -1.03 -12.30 -14.98
N THR A 119 -2.07 -12.72 -14.24
CA THR A 119 -2.52 -14.13 -14.11
C THR A 119 -1.51 -15.10 -13.46
N LEU A 120 -0.36 -14.59 -12.99
CA LEU A 120 0.65 -15.36 -12.28
C LEU A 120 0.38 -15.30 -10.76
N PRO A 121 0.83 -16.31 -9.99
CA PRO A 121 0.63 -16.36 -8.54
C PRO A 121 1.59 -15.40 -7.81
N MET A 122 1.31 -14.11 -7.86
CA MET A 122 2.12 -13.04 -7.29
C MET A 122 1.24 -12.06 -6.50
N GLY A 123 1.52 -11.91 -5.20
CA GLY A 123 0.87 -10.91 -4.35
C GLY A 123 1.38 -9.50 -4.58
#